data_AF-A0A6J2PQ45-F1
#
_entry.id   AF-A0A6J2PQ45-F1
#
_cell.length_a   1.000
_cell.length_b   1.000
_cell.length_c   1.000
_cell.angle_alpha   90.00
_cell.angle_beta   90.00
_cell.angle_gamma   90.00
#
_symmetry.space_group_name_H-M   'P 1'
#
loop_
_entity.id
_entity.type
_entity.pdbx_description
1 polymer ?
#
loop_
_entity_poly.entity_id
_entity_poly.type
_entity_poly.pdbx_seq_one_letter_code
_entity_poly.pdbx_strand_id
1 'polypeptide(L)'
;MKSSVFLLLLLAAFTCGLARGEESEGEELQVETLVQPETCSVLSRMGDTLQIHYTGKLIDGKVIDSSLSMDPLVVELGKRTVIAGLEQSLVGVCEGQKIKATIPAHLAYGKKGYPPTIPGDADLEFEVEVISLTQQTPWQKMVTDVLPLVCLALVPTLLGLVGLYLYNKANAEKPSKKKAKDKKSKKK
;
A
#
# COMPACT_ATOMS: atom_id res chain seq x y z
N MET A 1 -61.34 -8.05 4.09
CA MET A 1 -60.62 -8.93 3.12
C MET A 1 -59.92 -8.02 2.13
N LYS A 2 -58.64 -8.27 1.78
CA LYS A 2 -57.68 -7.39 1.05
C LYS A 2 -56.72 -6.57 1.92
N SER A 3 -56.04 -7.20 2.89
CA SER A 3 -54.77 -6.63 3.38
C SER A 3 -53.74 -7.68 3.82
N SER A 4 -54.04 -8.97 3.67
CA SER A 4 -53.19 -10.06 4.18
C SER A 4 -52.34 -10.74 3.10
N VAL A 5 -52.46 -10.34 1.83
CA VAL A 5 -51.72 -10.95 0.71
C VAL A 5 -50.45 -10.17 0.36
N PHE A 6 -50.39 -8.88 0.71
CA PHE A 6 -49.22 -8.04 0.42
C PHE A 6 -48.04 -8.28 1.37
N LEU A 7 -48.30 -8.86 2.55
CA LEU A 7 -47.26 -9.18 3.54
C LEU A 7 -46.51 -10.48 3.23
N LEU A 8 -47.03 -11.32 2.30
CA LEU A 8 -46.40 -12.58 1.90
C LEU A 8 -45.45 -12.43 0.70
N LEU A 9 -45.44 -11.27 0.02
CA LEU A 9 -44.52 -10.98 -1.10
C LEU A 9 -43.19 -10.36 -0.67
N LEU A 10 -43.03 -9.98 0.61
CA LEU A 10 -41.77 -9.51 1.17
C LEU A 10 -40.86 -10.64 1.68
N LEU A 11 -41.35 -11.88 1.75
CA LEU A 11 -40.55 -13.05 2.15
C LEU A 11 -39.72 -13.66 1.01
N ALA A 12 -39.91 -13.23 -0.24
CA ALA A 12 -39.17 -13.73 -1.40
C ALA A 12 -37.97 -12.86 -1.81
N ALA A 13 -37.74 -11.71 -1.15
CA ALA A 13 -36.55 -10.88 -1.34
C ALA A 13 -35.49 -11.08 -0.24
N PHE A 14 -35.75 -11.96 0.75
CA PHE A 14 -34.77 -12.34 1.76
C PHE A 14 -33.91 -13.56 1.37
N THR A 15 -34.13 -14.14 0.18
CA THR A 15 -33.14 -14.97 -0.49
C THR A 15 -32.16 -14.12 -1.31
N CYS A 16 -31.90 -12.89 -0.88
CA CYS A 16 -30.73 -12.16 -1.31
C CYS A 16 -29.55 -12.93 -0.73
N GLY A 17 -28.81 -13.60 -1.63
CA GLY A 17 -27.70 -14.44 -1.28
C GLY A 17 -26.74 -13.71 -0.35
N LEU A 18 -26.78 -14.10 0.91
CA LEU A 18 -25.54 -14.39 1.60
C LEU A 18 -24.99 -15.61 0.85
N ALA A 19 -24.31 -15.33 -0.27
CA ALA A 19 -23.09 -16.04 -0.58
C ALA A 19 -22.28 -15.91 0.72
N ARG A 20 -22.46 -16.91 1.58
CA ARG A 20 -21.50 -17.28 2.60
C ARG A 20 -20.29 -17.62 1.75
N GLY A 21 -19.49 -16.59 1.46
CA GLY A 21 -18.09 -16.81 1.15
C GLY A 21 -17.66 -17.75 2.26
N GLU A 22 -17.24 -18.93 1.86
CA GLU A 22 -16.48 -19.78 2.75
C GLU A 22 -15.39 -18.84 3.29
N GLU A 23 -15.56 -18.39 4.53
CA GLU A 23 -14.42 -18.22 5.41
C GLU A 23 -13.82 -19.62 5.39
N SER A 24 -12.94 -19.85 4.41
CA SER A 24 -11.95 -20.89 4.58
C SER A 24 -11.38 -20.61 5.96
N GLU A 25 -11.37 -21.63 6.81
CA GLU A 25 -10.38 -21.71 7.88
C GLU A 25 -9.02 -21.62 7.17
N GLY A 26 -8.65 -20.41 6.79
CA GLY A 26 -7.45 -20.09 6.07
C GLY A 26 -6.39 -20.14 7.12
N GLU A 27 -5.51 -21.12 7.00
CA GLU A 27 -4.35 -21.28 7.87
C GLU A 27 -3.73 -19.90 8.10
N GLU A 28 -3.75 -19.44 9.34
CA GLU A 28 -3.30 -18.09 9.68
C GLU A 28 -1.76 -18.06 9.69
N LEU A 29 -1.19 -16.88 9.43
CA LEU A 29 0.25 -16.66 9.58
C LEU A 29 0.68 -16.98 11.03
N GLN A 30 1.61 -17.92 11.20
CA GLN A 30 2.15 -18.26 12.52
C GLN A 30 3.55 -17.68 12.66
N VAL A 31 3.78 -16.92 13.73
CA VAL A 31 5.08 -16.32 14.05
C VAL A 31 5.52 -16.79 15.42
N GLU A 32 6.67 -17.47 15.46
CA GLU A 32 7.30 -17.97 16.67
C GLU A 32 8.63 -17.24 16.88
N THR A 33 8.88 -16.74 18.10
CA THR A 33 10.18 -16.16 18.44
C THR A 33 11.17 -17.27 18.79
N LEU A 34 12.25 -17.37 18.02
CA LEU A 34 13.34 -18.33 18.26
C LEU A 34 14.39 -17.76 19.23
N VAL A 35 14.75 -16.49 19.06
CA VAL A 35 15.73 -15.79 19.91
C VAL A 35 15.21 -14.40 20.22
N GLN A 36 15.12 -14.10 21.52
CA GLN A 36 14.80 -12.76 22.02
C GLN A 36 16.10 -12.07 22.46
N PRO A 37 16.41 -10.86 21.98
CA PRO A 37 17.57 -10.11 22.43
C PRO A 37 17.35 -9.60 23.86
N GLU A 38 18.44 -9.36 24.61
CA GLU A 38 18.37 -8.86 25.99
C GLU A 38 17.69 -7.48 26.08
N THR A 39 17.87 -6.65 25.04
CA THR A 39 17.24 -5.34 24.93
C THR A 39 16.36 -5.28 23.69
N CYS A 40 15.06 -5.07 23.89
CA CYS A 40 14.06 -4.95 22.83
C CYS A 40 13.19 -3.71 23.11
N SER A 41 13.81 -2.53 23.04
CA SER A 41 13.15 -1.26 23.37
C SER A 41 12.39 -0.65 22.18
N VAL A 42 12.80 -1.00 20.96
CA VAL A 42 12.24 -0.46 19.72
C VAL A 42 11.64 -1.61 18.93
N LEU A 43 10.33 -1.53 18.68
CA LEU A 43 9.60 -2.49 17.86
C LEU A 43 9.34 -1.90 16.48
N SER A 44 9.46 -2.75 15.46
CA SER A 44 9.18 -2.41 14.07
C SER A 44 7.70 -2.11 13.86
N ARG A 45 7.42 -1.14 13.00
CA ARG A 45 6.06 -0.76 12.59
C ARG A 45 6.02 -0.42 11.11
N MET A 46 4.81 -0.36 10.55
CA MET A 46 4.57 0.08 9.17
C MET A 46 5.28 1.40 8.85
N GLY A 47 6.08 1.37 7.78
CA GLY A 47 6.96 2.41 7.32
C GLY A 47 8.44 2.16 7.63
N ASP A 48 8.77 1.46 8.72
CA ASP A 48 10.16 1.24 9.12
C ASP A 48 10.94 0.38 8.11
N THR A 49 12.25 0.53 8.13
CA THR A 49 13.17 -0.23 7.28
C THR A 49 13.94 -1.23 8.14
N LEU A 50 13.89 -2.50 7.74
CA LEU A 50 14.63 -3.59 8.38
C LEU A 50 15.71 -4.11 7.44
N GLN A 51 16.85 -4.46 8.01
CA GLN A 51 17.82 -5.33 7.34
C GLN A 51 17.73 -6.71 7.98
N ILE A 52 17.49 -7.73 7.16
CA ILE A 52 17.26 -9.09 7.63
C ILE A 52 18.18 -10.08 6.94
N HIS A 53 18.58 -11.10 7.69
CA HIS A 53 18.97 -12.37 7.09
C HIS A 53 17.82 -13.36 7.19
N TYR A 54 17.59 -14.13 6.15
CA TYR A 54 16.53 -15.13 6.11
C TYR A 54 17.00 -16.45 5.49
N THR A 55 16.30 -17.52 5.84
CA THR A 55 16.30 -18.78 5.11
C THR A 55 14.86 -19.22 4.90
N GLY A 56 14.44 -19.28 3.64
CA GLY A 56 13.12 -19.73 3.24
C GLY A 56 13.15 -21.19 2.81
N LYS A 57 12.22 -21.99 3.33
CA LYS A 57 12.10 -23.43 3.08
C LYS A 57 10.66 -23.80 2.77
N LEU A 58 10.47 -24.89 2.04
CA LEU A 58 9.18 -25.59 1.98
C LEU A 58 8.95 -26.33 3.32
N ILE A 59 7.70 -26.68 3.61
CA ILE A 59 7.34 -27.47 4.81
C ILE A 59 8.03 -28.85 4.84
N ASP A 60 8.42 -29.39 3.69
CA ASP A 60 9.22 -30.62 3.58
C ASP A 60 10.71 -30.43 3.97
N GLY A 61 11.10 -29.21 4.34
CA GLY A 61 12.47 -28.84 4.73
C GLY A 61 13.38 -28.45 3.58
N LYS A 62 12.93 -28.53 2.32
CA LYS A 62 13.74 -28.12 1.16
C LYS A 62 13.95 -26.61 1.19
N VAL A 63 15.21 -26.19 1.29
CA VAL A 63 15.60 -24.78 1.19
C VAL A 63 15.33 -24.26 -0.21
N ILE A 64 14.54 -23.19 -0.30
CA ILE A 64 14.24 -22.47 -1.54
C ILE A 64 15.26 -21.37 -1.77
N ASP A 65 15.56 -20.62 -0.71
CA ASP A 65 16.43 -19.44 -0.77
C ASP A 65 17.02 -19.11 0.61
N SER A 66 18.19 -18.46 0.63
CA SER A 66 18.85 -17.99 1.85
C SER A 66 19.76 -16.81 1.58
N SER A 67 19.72 -15.81 2.46
CA SER A 67 20.60 -14.63 2.36
C SER A 67 21.90 -14.76 3.17
N LEU A 68 22.14 -15.87 3.87
CA LEU A 68 23.26 -16.00 4.81
C LEU A 68 24.66 -15.86 4.17
N SER A 69 24.77 -16.07 2.86
CA SER A 69 26.02 -15.94 2.11
C SER A 69 26.16 -14.61 1.37
N MET A 70 25.22 -13.67 1.54
CA MET A 70 25.16 -12.39 0.83
C MET A 70 24.90 -11.25 1.82
N ASP A 71 24.84 -10.02 1.33
CA ASP A 71 24.45 -8.87 2.15
C ASP A 71 22.99 -9.01 2.66
N PRO A 72 22.65 -8.44 3.84
CA PRO A 72 21.29 -8.47 4.37
C PRO A 72 20.25 -7.92 3.39
N LEU A 73 19.08 -8.55 3.35
CA LEU A 73 17.95 -8.06 2.56
C LEU A 73 17.34 -6.83 3.25
N VAL A 74 17.18 -5.74 2.50
CA VAL A 74 16.50 -4.53 2.98
C VAL A 74 15.01 -4.64 2.70
N VAL A 75 14.18 -4.56 3.74
CA VAL A 75 12.72 -4.61 3.65
C VAL A 75 12.14 -3.34 4.25
N GLU A 76 11.33 -2.62 3.46
CA GLU A 76 10.55 -1.48 3.92
C GLU A 76 9.11 -1.92 4.20
N LEU A 77 8.69 -1.86 5.45
CA LEU A 77 7.37 -2.33 5.85
C LEU A 77 6.27 -1.45 5.24
N GLY A 78 5.35 -2.08 4.50
CA GLY A 78 4.23 -1.44 3.83
C GLY A 78 4.49 -1.10 2.35
N LYS A 79 5.67 -1.44 1.82
CA LYS A 79 6.00 -1.28 0.40
C LYS A 79 5.72 -2.54 -0.42
N ARG A 80 5.45 -3.69 0.22
CA ARG A 80 5.21 -4.98 -0.45
C ARG A 80 6.34 -5.37 -1.40
N THR A 81 7.59 -5.14 -0.98
CA THR A 81 8.79 -5.55 -1.72
C THR A 81 9.07 -7.05 -1.58
N VAL A 82 8.49 -7.67 -0.55
CA VAL A 82 8.52 -9.12 -0.29
C VAL A 82 7.10 -9.68 -0.22
N ILE A 83 6.96 -11.01 -0.13
CA ILE A 83 5.67 -11.66 0.03
C ILE A 83 4.93 -11.14 1.28
N ALA A 84 3.60 -11.06 1.21
CA ALA A 84 2.77 -10.42 2.23
C ALA A 84 2.96 -11.04 3.62
N GLY A 85 3.04 -12.37 3.71
CA GLY A 85 3.24 -13.04 5.00
C GLY A 85 4.60 -12.76 5.63
N LEU A 86 5.65 -12.60 4.82
CA LEU A 86 6.98 -12.26 5.34
C LEU A 86 6.98 -10.82 5.87
N GLU A 87 6.40 -9.88 5.12
CA GLU A 87 6.27 -8.48 5.57
C GLU A 87 5.44 -8.39 6.86
N GLN A 88 4.34 -9.15 6.95
CA GLN A 88 3.50 -9.21 8.15
C GLN A 88 4.22 -9.82 9.35
N SER A 89 5.06 -10.84 9.14
CA SER A 89 5.81 -11.48 10.23
C SER A 89 6.87 -10.56 10.85
N LEU A 90 7.29 -9.52 10.14
CA LEU A 90 8.29 -8.55 10.56
C LEU A 90 7.70 -7.36 11.31
N VAL A 91 6.42 -7.39 11.69
CA VAL A 91 5.78 -6.32 12.47
C VAL A 91 5.89 -6.64 13.95
N GLY A 92 6.31 -5.66 14.76
CA GLY A 92 6.45 -5.85 16.20
C GLY A 92 7.70 -6.65 16.61
N VAL A 93 8.70 -6.73 15.73
CA VAL A 93 10.01 -7.33 16.04
C VAL A 93 11.05 -6.26 16.33
N CYS A 94 12.11 -6.63 17.03
CA CYS A 94 13.23 -5.73 17.33
C CYS A 94 14.54 -6.21 16.71
N GLU A 95 15.52 -5.31 16.68
CA GLU A 95 16.88 -5.60 16.26
C GLU A 95 17.51 -6.72 17.10
N GLY A 96 18.18 -7.67 16.44
CA GLY A 96 18.77 -8.86 17.05
C GLY A 96 17.78 -10.00 17.34
N GLN A 97 16.48 -9.82 17.08
CA GLN A 97 15.49 -10.88 17.25
C GLN A 97 15.56 -11.90 16.10
N LYS A 98 15.39 -13.18 16.44
CA LYS A 98 15.19 -14.25 15.46
C LYS A 98 13.78 -14.80 15.58
N ILE A 99 13.09 -14.91 14.45
CA ILE A 99 11.73 -15.44 14.37
C ILE A 99 11.65 -16.57 13.35
N LYS A 100 10.66 -17.44 13.53
CA LYS A 100 10.22 -18.43 12.55
C LYS A 100 8.80 -18.06 12.13
N ALA A 101 8.59 -17.86 10.84
CA ALA A 101 7.30 -17.54 10.26
C ALA A 101 6.83 -18.68 9.36
N THR A 102 5.71 -19.32 9.71
CA THR A 102 5.02 -20.28 8.85
C THR A 102 3.95 -19.52 8.07
N ILE A 103 4.18 -19.37 6.78
CA ILE A 103 3.41 -18.52 5.88
C ILE A 103 2.53 -19.42 5.00
N PRO A 104 1.20 -19.28 5.08
CA PRO A 104 0.28 -20.03 4.23
C PRO A 104 0.37 -19.56 2.77
N ALA A 105 0.04 -20.44 1.82
CA ALA A 105 0.20 -20.18 0.40
C ALA A 105 -0.44 -18.86 -0.07
N HIS A 106 -1.62 -18.50 0.47
CA HIS A 106 -2.34 -17.28 0.09
C HIS A 106 -1.65 -15.97 0.50
N LEU A 107 -0.74 -16.02 1.49
CA LEU A 107 0.14 -14.91 1.88
C LEU A 107 1.54 -14.99 1.25
N ALA A 108 1.80 -16.04 0.46
CA ALA A 108 3.02 -16.30 -0.27
C ALA A 108 2.80 -16.23 -1.80
N TYR A 109 2.92 -17.36 -2.51
CA TYR A 109 2.83 -17.43 -3.99
C TYR A 109 1.48 -17.98 -4.51
N GLY A 110 0.58 -18.35 -3.60
CA GLY A 110 -0.78 -18.84 -3.88
C GLY A 110 -0.81 -20.06 -4.81
N LYS A 111 -1.96 -20.24 -5.47
CA LYS A 111 -2.22 -21.34 -6.42
C LYS A 111 -1.21 -21.45 -7.57
N LYS A 112 -0.58 -20.33 -7.94
CA LYS A 112 0.37 -20.28 -9.05
C LYS A 112 1.75 -20.82 -8.65
N GLY A 113 2.14 -20.64 -7.39
CA GLY A 113 3.49 -20.94 -6.94
C GLY A 113 4.54 -20.08 -7.64
N TYR A 114 5.79 -20.53 -7.58
CA TYR A 114 6.93 -19.98 -8.31
C TYR A 114 7.75 -21.11 -8.96
N PRO A 115 7.27 -21.67 -10.09
CA PRO A 115 7.92 -22.80 -10.75
C PRO A 115 9.31 -22.44 -11.30
N PRO A 116 10.27 -23.38 -11.28
CA PRO A 116 10.15 -24.78 -10.83
C PRO A 116 10.40 -24.98 -9.32
N THR A 117 10.68 -23.91 -8.58
CA THR A 117 11.23 -24.01 -7.22
C THR A 117 10.15 -24.17 -6.15
N ILE A 118 9.03 -23.44 -6.29
CA ILE A 118 7.93 -23.41 -5.33
C ILE A 118 6.66 -23.91 -6.04
N PRO A 119 6.07 -25.03 -5.60
CA PRO A 119 4.79 -25.52 -6.13
C PRO A 119 3.64 -24.53 -5.90
N GLY A 120 2.54 -24.69 -6.64
CA GLY A 120 1.29 -24.01 -6.33
C GLY A 120 0.70 -24.49 -5.01
N ASP A 121 0.01 -23.61 -4.30
CA ASP A 121 -0.61 -23.88 -3.00
C ASP A 121 0.38 -24.40 -1.93
N ALA A 122 1.66 -24.03 -2.07
CA ALA A 122 2.70 -24.41 -1.12
C ALA A 122 2.82 -23.38 0.01
N ASP A 123 2.79 -23.87 1.24
CA ASP A 123 3.16 -23.10 2.43
C ASP A 123 4.67 -23.05 2.59
N LEU A 124 5.13 -21.98 3.22
CA LEU A 124 6.55 -21.68 3.37
C LEU A 124 6.90 -21.49 4.83
N GLU A 125 8.10 -21.93 5.21
CA GLU A 125 8.70 -21.61 6.50
C GLU A 125 9.88 -20.67 6.29
N PHE A 126 9.89 -19.55 7.00
CA PHE A 126 10.99 -18.59 6.99
C PHE A 126 11.59 -18.46 8.38
N GLU A 127 12.88 -18.76 8.50
CA GLU A 127 13.69 -18.35 9.64
C GLU A 127 14.30 -17.00 9.32
N VAL A 128 14.08 -15.99 10.16
CA VAL A 128 14.51 -14.62 9.92
C VAL A 128 15.24 -14.07 11.14
N GLU A 129 16.37 -13.41 10.90
CA GLU A 129 17.16 -12.68 11.88
C GLU A 129 17.20 -11.21 11.50
N VAL A 130 16.76 -10.35 12.43
CA VAL A 130 16.78 -8.90 12.24
C VAL A 130 18.16 -8.37 12.59
N ILE A 131 18.88 -7.86 11.59
CA ILE A 131 20.24 -7.32 11.74
C ILE A 131 20.20 -5.86 12.18
N SER A 132 19.32 -5.06 11.59
CA SER A 132 19.13 -3.67 12.00
C SER A 132 17.70 -3.19 11.77
N LEU A 133 17.25 -2.26 12.60
CA LEU A 133 15.94 -1.61 12.50
C LEU A 133 16.11 -0.09 12.42
N THR A 134 15.75 0.50 11.29
CA THR A 134 15.73 1.95 11.09
C THR A 134 14.30 2.46 11.10
N GLN A 135 13.93 3.19 12.15
CA GLN A 135 12.60 3.78 12.25
C GLN A 135 12.42 4.95 11.30
N GLN A 136 11.21 5.08 10.73
CA GLN A 136 10.90 6.31 10.01
C GLN A 136 10.73 7.48 10.95
N THR A 137 11.38 8.59 10.57
CA THR A 137 11.22 9.85 11.30
C THR A 137 9.83 10.46 11.00
N PRO A 138 9.21 11.15 11.97
CA PRO A 138 7.92 11.81 11.74
C PRO A 138 7.93 12.79 10.56
N TRP A 139 9.07 13.47 10.36
CA TRP A 139 9.26 14.37 9.23
C TRP A 139 9.33 13.64 7.88
N GLN A 140 9.93 12.45 7.83
CA GLN A 140 9.94 11.64 6.60
C GLN A 140 8.52 11.27 6.18
N LYS A 141 7.66 10.82 7.12
CA LYS A 141 6.23 10.56 6.84
C LYS A 141 5.52 11.81 6.30
N MET A 142 5.76 12.97 6.93
CA MET A 142 5.17 14.22 6.47
C MET A 142 5.61 14.56 5.03
N VAL A 143 6.90 14.39 4.71
CA VAL A 143 7.42 14.67 3.36
C VAL A 143 6.86 13.69 2.34
N THR A 144 6.82 12.39 2.62
CA THR A 144 6.30 11.40 1.65
C THR A 144 4.81 11.53 1.41
N ASP A 145 4.02 11.87 2.44
CA ASP A 145 2.55 11.85 2.33
C ASP A 145 1.98 13.24 1.97
N VAL A 146 2.53 14.32 2.54
CA VAL A 146 1.96 15.67 2.41
C VAL A 146 2.57 16.42 1.23
N LEU A 147 3.88 16.28 0.97
CA LEU A 147 4.56 17.03 -0.08
C LEU A 147 3.96 16.78 -1.48
N PRO A 148 3.65 15.53 -1.90
CA PRO A 148 3.05 15.30 -3.20
C PRO A 148 1.68 15.97 -3.34
N LEU A 149 0.84 15.91 -2.30
CA LEU A 149 -0.48 16.55 -2.29
C LEU A 149 -0.37 18.07 -2.37
N VAL A 150 0.58 18.66 -1.63
CA VAL A 150 0.87 20.10 -1.70
C VAL A 150 1.35 20.48 -3.09
N CYS A 151 2.26 19.72 -3.70
CA CYS A 151 2.71 19.95 -5.08
C CYS A 151 1.56 19.86 -6.09
N LEU A 152 0.67 18.87 -5.95
CA LEU A 152 -0.51 18.70 -6.80
C LEU A 152 -1.51 19.86 -6.68
N ALA A 153 -1.58 20.55 -5.55
CA ALA A 153 -2.42 21.73 -5.38
C ALA A 153 -1.72 23.03 -5.82
N LEU A 154 -0.42 23.17 -5.55
CA LEU A 154 0.35 24.38 -5.83
C LEU A 154 0.62 24.57 -7.33
N VAL A 155 0.90 23.50 -8.07
CA VAL A 155 1.22 23.62 -9.50
C VAL A 155 0.02 24.13 -10.32
N PRO A 156 -1.21 23.57 -10.20
CA PRO A 156 -2.37 24.07 -10.92
C PRO A 156 -2.81 25.46 -10.48
N THR A 157 -2.68 25.80 -9.19
CA THR A 157 -3.02 27.14 -8.71
C THR A 157 -2.06 28.20 -9.24
N LEU A 158 -0.76 27.91 -9.29
CA LEU A 158 0.22 28.80 -9.92
C LEU A 158 -0.06 28.99 -11.41
N LEU A 159 -0.30 27.90 -12.16
CA LEU A 159 -0.67 27.99 -13.58
C LEU A 159 -1.97 28.78 -13.79
N GLY A 160 -2.96 28.57 -12.92
CA GLY A 160 -4.23 29.31 -12.94
C GLY A 160 -4.04 30.79 -12.68
N LEU A 161 -3.20 31.17 -11.70
CA LEU A 161 -2.88 32.58 -11.39
C LEU A 161 -2.12 33.25 -12.54
N VAL A 162 -1.15 32.55 -13.13
CA VAL A 162 -0.43 33.05 -14.32
C VAL A 162 -1.40 33.22 -15.48
N GLY A 163 -2.29 32.25 -15.72
CA GLY A 163 -3.33 32.34 -16.74
C GLY A 163 -4.28 33.52 -16.52
N LEU A 164 -4.75 33.73 -15.28
CA LEU A 164 -5.62 34.84 -14.90
C LEU A 164 -4.91 36.19 -15.10
N TYR A 165 -3.62 36.28 -14.73
CA TYR A 165 -2.82 37.47 -14.94
C TYR A 165 -2.69 37.81 -16.42
N LEU A 166 -2.36 36.82 -17.27
CA LEU A 166 -2.26 37.01 -18.72
C LEU A 166 -3.61 37.38 -19.35
N TYR A 167 -4.72 36.77 -18.90
CA TYR A 167 -6.07 37.11 -19.34
C TYR A 167 -6.44 38.56 -19.01
N ASN A 168 -6.18 38.99 -17.77
CA ASN A 168 -6.43 40.36 -17.34
C ASN A 168 -5.56 41.36 -18.10
N LYS A 169 -4.28 41.04 -18.32
CA LYS A 169 -3.36 41.88 -19.09
C LYS A 169 -3.80 42.04 -20.56
N ALA A 170 -4.17 40.95 -21.23
CA ALA A 170 -4.66 40.99 -22.61
C ALA A 170 -5.99 41.75 -22.75
N ASN A 171 -6.86 41.70 -21.72
CA ASN A 171 -8.11 42.46 -21.71
C ASN A 171 -7.91 43.95 -21.39
N ALA A 172 -6.92 44.32 -20.57
CA ALA A 172 -6.55 45.71 -20.32
C ALA A 172 -6.01 46.40 -21.60
N GLU A 173 -5.36 45.64 -22.48
CA GLU A 173 -4.80 46.15 -23.73
C GLU A 173 -5.80 46.25 -24.90
N LYS A 174 -7.05 45.75 -24.79
CA LYS A 174 -8.05 45.91 -25.87
C LYS A 174 -8.33 47.40 -26.07
N PRO A 175 -7.87 48.00 -27.19
CA PRO A 175 -8.09 49.41 -27.43
C PRO A 175 -9.55 49.60 -27.81
N SER A 176 -10.14 50.66 -27.25
CA SER A 176 -11.38 51.30 -27.69
C SER A 176 -11.47 51.40 -29.24
N LYS A 177 -11.94 50.35 -29.92
CA LYS A 177 -12.33 50.39 -31.34
C LYS A 177 -13.79 50.81 -31.54
N LYS A 178 -14.51 51.18 -30.47
CA LYS A 178 -15.88 51.75 -30.57
C LYS A 178 -15.90 53.27 -30.76
N LYS A 179 -14.81 54.00 -30.49
CA LYS A 179 -14.75 55.47 -30.68
C LYS A 179 -14.23 55.95 -32.05
N ALA A 180 -14.01 55.04 -33.02
CA ALA A 180 -13.55 55.41 -34.36
C ALA A 180 -14.64 55.40 -35.44
N LYS A 181 -15.84 54.85 -35.18
CA LYS A 181 -16.92 54.80 -36.20
C LYS A 181 -17.87 56.01 -36.18
N ASP A 182 -17.97 56.74 -35.06
CA ASP A 182 -18.81 57.95 -34.97
C ASP A 182 -18.19 59.23 -35.56
N LYS A 183 -16.88 59.26 -35.83
CA LYS A 183 -16.25 60.44 -36.44
C LYS A 183 -16.29 60.47 -37.98
N LYS A 184 -16.76 59.40 -38.65
CA LYS A 184 -16.85 59.36 -40.12
C LYS A 184 -18.25 59.63 -40.69
N SER A 185 -19.28 59.76 -39.83
CA SER A 185 -20.66 60.12 -40.22
C SER A 185 -20.98 61.62 -40.10
N LYS A 186 -20.03 62.45 -39.63
CA LYS A 186 -20.23 63.91 -39.43
C LYS A 186 -19.41 64.79 -40.39
N LYS A 187 -18.97 64.22 -41.50
CA LYS A 187 -18.28 64.95 -42.58
C LYS A 187 -18.80 64.51 -43.95
N LYS A 188 -20.07 64.80 -44.21
CA LYS A 188 -20.65 64.98 -45.54
C LYS A 188 -21.86 65.89 -45.41
#